data_AF-A0A2N2C3M8-F1
#
_entry.id   AF-A0A2N2C3M8-F1
#
_cell.length_a   1.000
_cell.length_b   1.000
_cell.length_c   1.000
_cell.angle_alpha   90.00
_cell.angle_beta   90.00
_cell.angle_gamma   90.00
#
_symmetry.space_group_name_H-M   'P 1'
#
loop_
_entity.id
_entity.type
_entity.pdbx_description
1 polymer ?
#
loop_
_entity_poly.entity_id
_entity_poly.type
_entity_poly.pdbx_seq_one_letter_code
_entity_poly.pdbx_strand_id
1 'polypeptide(L)'
;MNVILSTLLMISALVLIVLGLVGFRHKGISGVKAFSILMLAMAVHTIAYGFELLSPNLETMYLWIRVEYMAMSFYPFLTLWFAREYVGERKFANRYVMAIMLILNIITLFLVQTNAMHGWYYENLGVDTSLGFPTLAIDKGIWYLVQVATLYFAIGYALIV
;
A
#
# COMPACT_ATOMS: atom_id res chain seq x y z
N MET A 1 -1.57 5.15 -24.07
CA MET A 1 -2.03 5.83 -22.84
C MET A 1 -1.35 5.22 -21.62
N ASN A 2 -1.50 3.92 -21.38
CA ASN A 2 -0.80 3.19 -20.31
C ASN A 2 0.71 3.43 -20.20
N VAL A 3 1.44 3.51 -21.33
CA VAL A 3 2.89 3.81 -21.33
C VAL A 3 3.19 5.18 -20.70
N ILE A 4 2.38 6.20 -21.00
CA ILE A 4 2.55 7.56 -20.45
C ILE A 4 2.27 7.53 -18.94
N LEU A 5 1.16 6.91 -18.53
CA LEU A 5 0.80 6.78 -17.12
C LEU A 5 1.86 6.01 -16.31
N SER A 6 2.33 4.88 -16.84
CA SER A 6 3.41 4.08 -16.24
C SER A 6 4.70 4.89 -16.12
N THR A 7 5.06 5.68 -17.14
CA THR A 7 6.23 6.58 -17.08
C THR A 7 6.09 7.62 -15.97
N LEU A 8 4.92 8.23 -15.80
CA LEU A 8 4.66 9.17 -14.70
C LEU A 8 4.76 8.50 -13.34
N LEU A 9 4.29 7.25 -13.21
CA LEU A 9 4.46 6.45 -12.00
C LEU A 9 5.94 6.18 -11.71
N MET A 10 6.76 5.85 -12.73
CA MET A 10 8.20 5.67 -12.53
C MET A 10 8.89 6.94 -12.01
N ILE A 11 8.54 8.11 -12.55
CA ILE A 11 9.05 9.39 -12.06
C ILE A 11 8.62 9.63 -10.61
N SER A 12 7.35 9.35 -10.29
CA SER A 12 6.81 9.49 -8.93
C SER A 12 7.50 8.55 -7.94
N ALA A 13 7.78 7.31 -8.35
CA ALA A 13 8.52 6.35 -7.54
C ALA A 13 9.95 6.82 -7.25
N LEU A 14 10.63 7.44 -8.22
CA LEU A 14 11.96 8.02 -7.99
C LEU A 14 11.92 9.13 -6.93
N VAL A 15 10.92 10.01 -6.97
CA VAL A 15 10.73 11.04 -5.94
C VAL A 15 10.52 10.40 -4.57
N LEU A 16 9.65 9.39 -4.47
CA LEU A 16 9.40 8.66 -3.22
C LEU A 16 10.66 7.96 -2.69
N ILE A 17 11.47 7.35 -3.56
CA ILE A 17 12.76 6.76 -3.18
C ILE A 17 13.70 7.83 -2.61
N VAL A 18 13.84 8.97 -3.30
CA VAL A 18 14.69 10.07 -2.84
C VAL A 18 14.23 10.57 -1.47
N LEU A 19 12.94 10.79 -1.26
CA LEU A 19 12.39 11.21 0.03
C LEU A 19 12.68 10.19 1.14
N GLY A 20 12.50 8.89 0.87
CA GLY A 20 12.80 7.83 1.82
C GLY A 20 14.29 7.77 2.19
N LEU A 21 15.18 7.85 1.19
CA LEU A 21 16.62 7.83 1.42
C LEU A 21 17.13 9.08 2.15
N VAL A 22 16.63 10.26 1.79
CA VAL A 22 16.96 11.52 2.48
C VAL A 22 16.46 11.49 3.92
N GLY A 23 15.27 10.95 4.16
CA GLY A 23 14.74 10.76 5.51
C GLY A 23 15.70 9.95 6.38
N PHE A 24 16.22 8.81 5.90
CA PHE A 24 17.19 8.03 6.67
C PHE A 24 18.51 8.74 7.00
N ARG A 25 18.83 9.85 6.34
CA ARG A 25 19.98 10.70 6.70
C ARG A 25 19.70 11.63 7.88
N HIS A 26 18.42 11.82 8.26
CA HIS A 26 17.97 12.72 9.32
C HIS A 26 17.44 11.96 10.55
N LYS A 27 18.22 10.97 11.04
CA LYS A 27 17.82 10.03 12.11
C LYS A 27 17.46 10.65 13.46
N GLY A 28 17.77 11.93 13.68
CA GLY A 28 17.48 12.65 14.93
C GLY A 28 16.06 13.23 15.02
N ILE A 29 15.27 13.16 13.94
CA ILE A 29 13.92 13.72 13.89
C ILE A 29 12.90 12.61 14.16
N SER A 30 12.02 12.83 15.14
CA SER A 30 10.95 11.90 15.49
C SER A 30 10.03 11.62 14.29
N GLY A 31 9.63 10.36 14.12
CA GLY A 31 8.79 9.93 12.99
C GLY A 31 9.52 9.72 11.66
N VAL A 32 10.73 10.25 11.46
CA VAL A 32 11.41 10.16 10.16
C VAL A 32 11.70 8.73 9.71
N LYS A 33 11.96 7.80 10.64
CA LYS A 33 12.12 6.38 10.28
C LYS A 33 10.84 5.80 9.68
N ALA A 34 9.70 6.03 10.31
CA ALA A 34 8.41 5.54 9.84
C ALA A 34 8.02 6.21 8.52
N PHE A 35 8.22 7.53 8.40
CA PHE A 35 8.06 8.27 7.14
C PHE A 35 8.91 7.67 6.01
N SER A 36 10.19 7.43 6.28
CA SER A 36 11.13 6.92 5.26
C SER A 36 10.71 5.54 4.75
N ILE A 37 10.29 4.65 5.66
CA ILE A 37 9.79 3.31 5.30
C ILE A 37 8.47 3.43 4.53
N LEU A 38 7.57 4.33 4.92
CA LEU A 38 6.32 4.59 4.19
C LEU A 38 6.59 5.08 2.77
N MET A 39 7.50 6.03 2.57
CA MET A 39 7.88 6.51 1.23
C MET A 39 8.44 5.39 0.36
N LEU A 40 9.32 4.54 0.91
CA LEU A 40 9.86 3.39 0.17
C LEU A 40 8.80 2.33 -0.14
N ALA A 41 7.89 2.04 0.79
CA ALA A 41 6.76 1.17 0.53
C ALA A 41 5.88 1.74 -0.60
N MET A 42 5.62 3.06 -0.57
CA MET A 42 4.87 3.73 -1.64
C MET A 42 5.59 3.68 -2.98
N ALA A 43 6.91 3.78 -3.00
CA ALA A 43 7.69 3.62 -4.22
C ALA A 43 7.56 2.20 -4.80
N VAL A 44 7.67 1.15 -3.96
CA VAL A 44 7.52 -0.24 -4.38
C VAL A 44 6.14 -0.48 -5.00
N HIS A 45 5.09 -0.06 -4.33
CA HIS A 45 3.73 -0.15 -4.88
C HIS A 45 3.60 0.65 -6.17
N THR A 46 4.10 1.88 -6.23
CA THR A 46 4.02 2.73 -7.43
C THR A 46 4.72 2.10 -8.64
N ILE A 47 5.87 1.47 -8.43
CA ILE A 47 6.59 0.72 -9.48
C ILE A 47 5.78 -0.49 -9.94
N ALA A 48 5.30 -1.30 -9.00
CA ALA A 48 4.51 -2.48 -9.31
C ALA A 48 3.22 -2.13 -10.09
N TYR A 49 2.52 -1.06 -9.69
CA TYR A 49 1.35 -0.55 -10.40
C TYR A 49 1.68 -0.04 -11.80
N GLY A 50 2.85 0.59 -11.97
CA GLY A 50 3.34 0.96 -13.29
C GLY A 50 3.53 -0.25 -14.21
N PHE A 51 3.96 -1.40 -13.68
CA PHE A 51 4.05 -2.65 -14.45
C PHE A 51 2.69 -3.34 -14.64
N GLU A 52 1.76 -3.24 -13.69
CA GLU A 52 0.39 -3.70 -13.86
C GLU A 52 -0.26 -3.03 -15.08
N LEU A 53 -0.13 -1.70 -15.21
CA LEU A 53 -0.67 -0.95 -16.35
C LEU A 53 -0.05 -1.33 -17.71
N LEU A 54 1.16 -1.88 -17.71
CA LEU A 54 1.85 -2.36 -18.90
C LEU A 54 1.56 -3.83 -19.20
N SER A 55 0.81 -4.52 -18.33
CA SER A 55 0.58 -5.95 -18.43
C SER A 55 -0.36 -6.30 -19.60
N PRO A 56 -0.01 -7.28 -20.44
CA PRO A 56 -0.81 -7.62 -21.61
C PRO A 56 -2.00 -8.53 -21.33
N ASN A 57 -2.06 -9.18 -20.15
CA ASN A 57 -3.09 -10.15 -19.82
C ASN A 57 -3.39 -10.18 -18.31
N LEU A 58 -4.50 -10.83 -17.95
CA LEU A 58 -4.96 -10.91 -16.57
C LEU A 58 -3.97 -11.58 -15.63
N GLU A 59 -3.26 -12.61 -16.09
CA GLU A 59 -2.28 -13.34 -15.28
C GLU A 59 -1.13 -12.43 -14.84
N THR A 60 -0.59 -11.64 -15.76
CA THR A 60 0.47 -10.66 -15.47
C THR A 60 -0.01 -9.50 -14.62
N MET A 61 -1.23 -9.00 -14.85
CA MET A 61 -1.85 -8.00 -13.96
C MET A 61 -1.99 -8.54 -12.53
N TYR A 62 -2.49 -9.78 -12.39
CA TYR A 62 -2.68 -10.40 -11.09
C TYR A 62 -1.36 -10.69 -10.37
N LEU A 63 -0.28 -10.97 -11.10
CA LEU A 63 1.06 -11.04 -10.53
C LEU A 63 1.47 -9.69 -9.94
N TRP A 64 1.32 -8.60 -10.70
CA TRP A 64 1.76 -7.27 -10.26
C TRP A 64 0.95 -6.72 -9.10
N ILE A 65 -0.38 -6.88 -9.08
CA ILE A 65 -1.18 -6.46 -7.92
C ILE A 65 -0.76 -7.22 -6.65
N ARG A 66 -0.36 -8.50 -6.75
CA ARG A 66 0.20 -9.23 -5.61
C ARG A 66 1.54 -8.64 -5.14
N VAL A 67 2.36 -8.13 -6.07
CA VAL A 67 3.60 -7.41 -5.71
C VAL A 67 3.28 -6.06 -5.06
N GLU A 68 2.29 -5.31 -5.56
CA GLU A 68 1.84 -4.06 -4.94
C GLU A 68 1.48 -4.25 -3.47
N TYR A 69 0.74 -5.32 -3.17
CA TYR A 69 0.31 -5.63 -1.81
C TYR A 69 1.42 -6.03 -0.87
N MET A 70 2.63 -6.39 -1.35
CA MET A 70 3.79 -6.57 -0.47
C MET A 70 4.17 -5.28 0.25
N ALA A 71 3.80 -4.12 -0.31
CA ALA A 71 3.99 -2.81 0.30
C ALA A 71 2.67 -2.16 0.74
N MET A 72 1.67 -2.14 -0.15
CA MET A 72 0.38 -1.47 0.07
C MET A 72 -0.35 -2.00 1.31
N SER A 73 -0.23 -3.30 1.61
CA SER A 73 -0.86 -3.87 2.80
C SER A 73 -0.38 -3.19 4.08
N PHE A 74 0.84 -2.66 4.16
CA PHE A 74 1.39 -2.06 5.38
C PHE A 74 1.11 -0.57 5.54
N TYR A 75 0.43 0.07 4.58
CA TYR A 75 0.12 1.50 4.66
C TYR A 75 -0.58 1.92 5.95
N PRO A 76 -1.61 1.20 6.46
CA PRO A 76 -2.25 1.60 7.70
C PRO A 76 -1.29 1.60 8.90
N PHE A 77 -0.48 0.55 9.03
CA PHE A 77 0.51 0.45 10.12
C PHE A 77 1.58 1.54 10.02
N LEU A 78 2.12 1.79 8.82
CA LEU A 78 3.18 2.76 8.60
C LEU A 78 2.70 4.20 8.82
N THR A 79 1.47 4.53 8.38
CA THR A 79 0.83 5.84 8.64
C THR A 79 0.60 6.05 10.14
N LEU A 80 0.05 5.05 10.84
CA LEU A 80 -0.17 5.14 12.28
C LEU A 80 1.15 5.26 13.05
N TRP A 81 2.17 4.49 12.64
CA TRP A 81 3.50 4.57 13.24
C TRP A 81 4.14 5.94 13.03
N PHE A 82 4.01 6.51 11.84
CA PHE A 82 4.48 7.85 11.54
C PHE A 82 3.82 8.89 12.44
N ALA A 83 2.49 8.95 12.48
CA ALA A 83 1.75 9.91 13.29
C ALA A 83 2.11 9.81 14.78
N ARG A 84 2.14 8.59 15.32
CA ARG A 84 2.53 8.29 16.70
C ARG A 84 3.90 8.86 17.05
N GLU A 85 4.91 8.62 16.22
CA GLU A 85 6.28 9.08 16.50
C GLU A 85 6.46 10.56 16.21
N TYR A 86 5.76 11.10 15.21
CA TYR A 86 5.84 12.52 14.84
C TYR A 86 5.28 13.42 15.94
N VAL A 87 4.12 13.06 16.50
CA VAL A 87 3.46 13.85 17.56
C VAL A 87 3.91 13.43 18.97
N GLY A 88 4.45 12.21 19.13
CA GLY A 88 4.82 11.67 20.43
C GLY A 88 3.63 11.13 21.24
N GLU A 89 2.45 10.98 20.63
CA GLU A 89 1.26 10.40 21.25
C GLU A 89 1.44 8.88 21.36
N ARG A 90 1.51 8.34 22.58
CA ARG A 90 1.72 6.90 22.83
C ARG A 90 0.68 6.27 23.74
N LYS A 91 -0.31 7.04 24.20
CA LYS A 91 -1.39 6.56 25.08
C LYS A 91 -2.36 5.72 24.26
N PHE A 92 -2.83 6.24 23.13
CA PHE A 92 -3.71 5.50 22.24
C PHE A 92 -2.94 4.57 21.30
N ALA A 93 -1.99 5.09 20.50
CA ALA A 93 -1.15 4.29 19.61
C ALA A 93 -0.03 3.56 20.38
N ASN A 94 -0.41 2.87 21.45
CA ASN A 94 0.49 2.08 22.28
C ASN A 94 0.91 0.79 21.57
N ARG A 95 1.81 0.02 22.21
CA ARG A 95 2.37 -1.22 21.64
C ARG A 95 1.31 -2.25 21.21
N TYR A 96 0.16 -2.30 21.89
CA TYR A 96 -0.90 -3.27 21.57
C TYR A 96 -1.65 -2.86 20.31
N VAL A 97 -2.02 -1.59 20.17
CA VAL A 97 -2.65 -1.06 18.94
C VAL A 97 -1.71 -1.21 17.75
N MET A 98 -0.42 -0.90 17.92
CA MET A 98 0.58 -1.09 16.86
C MET A 98 0.72 -2.56 16.46
N ALA A 99 0.70 -3.49 17.43
CA ALA A 99 0.76 -4.93 17.13
C ALA A 99 -0.49 -5.43 16.40
N ILE A 100 -1.69 -5.01 16.83
CA ILE A 100 -2.95 -5.36 16.16
C ILE A 100 -2.93 -4.85 14.72
N MET A 101 -2.53 -3.58 14.50
CA MET A 101 -2.43 -3.00 13.16
C MET A 101 -1.44 -3.77 12.29
N LEU A 102 -0.27 -4.13 12.82
CA LEU A 102 0.69 -4.93 12.07
C LEU A 102 0.13 -6.30 11.70
N ILE A 103 -0.52 -6.99 12.65
CA ILE A 103 -1.14 -8.30 12.42
C ILE A 103 -2.21 -8.22 11.35
N LEU A 104 -3.10 -7.21 11.39
CA LEU A 104 -4.14 -7.02 10.37
C LEU A 104 -3.53 -6.87 8.97
N ASN A 105 -2.47 -6.07 8.85
CA ASN A 105 -1.79 -5.87 7.57
C ASN A 105 -1.04 -7.12 7.08
N ILE A 106 -0.50 -7.94 7.98
CA ILE A 106 0.09 -9.25 7.65
C ILE A 106 -0.99 -10.22 7.16
N ILE A 107 -2.14 -10.27 7.84
CA ILE A 107 -3.28 -11.10 7.42
C ILE A 107 -3.76 -10.65 6.03
N THR A 108 -3.90 -9.34 5.80
CA THR A 108 -4.25 -8.81 4.48
C THR A 108 -3.27 -9.25 3.41
N LEU A 109 -1.95 -9.13 3.66
CA LEU A 109 -0.95 -9.61 2.72
C LEU A 109 -1.13 -11.10 2.44
N PHE A 110 -1.27 -11.93 3.48
CA PHE A 110 -1.46 -13.36 3.33
C PHE A 110 -2.68 -13.68 2.46
N LEU A 111 -3.84 -13.07 2.77
CA LEU A 111 -5.09 -13.29 2.03
C LEU A 111 -5.00 -12.84 0.57
N VAL A 112 -4.26 -11.77 0.26
CA VAL A 112 -4.02 -11.36 -1.13
C VAL A 112 -3.14 -12.39 -1.84
N GLN A 113 -2.07 -12.86 -1.19
CA GLN A 113 -1.15 -13.83 -1.79
C GLN A 113 -1.82 -15.20 -2.02
N THR A 114 -2.76 -15.59 -1.17
CA THR A 114 -3.51 -16.85 -1.27
C THR A 114 -4.88 -16.69 -1.93
N ASN A 115 -5.20 -15.51 -2.47
CA ASN A 115 -6.57 -15.19 -2.88
C ASN A 115 -7.16 -16.16 -3.91
N ALA A 116 -6.32 -16.75 -4.76
CA ALA A 116 -6.73 -17.77 -5.74
C ALA A 116 -7.39 -19.02 -5.11
N MET A 117 -7.20 -19.26 -3.82
CA MET A 117 -7.75 -20.43 -3.12
C MET A 117 -9.14 -20.19 -2.50
N HIS A 118 -9.52 -18.93 -2.25
CA HIS A 118 -10.67 -18.62 -1.40
C HIS A 118 -11.48 -17.38 -1.80
N GLY A 119 -10.89 -16.43 -2.55
CA GLY A 119 -11.59 -15.23 -3.04
C GLY A 119 -12.03 -14.24 -1.96
N TRP A 120 -11.39 -14.25 -0.78
CA TRP A 120 -11.83 -13.40 0.35
C TRP A 120 -11.41 -11.94 0.22
N TYR A 121 -10.35 -11.69 -0.56
CA TYR A 121 -9.85 -10.34 -0.80
C TYR A 121 -10.37 -9.78 -2.13
N TYR A 122 -10.23 -10.57 -3.20
CA TYR A 122 -10.86 -10.31 -4.49
C TYR A 122 -11.76 -11.47 -4.85
N GLU A 123 -13.05 -11.20 -5.06
CA GLU A 123 -14.04 -12.22 -5.41
C GLU A 123 -13.88 -12.65 -6.86
N ASN A 124 -13.80 -11.67 -7.77
CA ASN A 124 -13.52 -11.87 -9.18
C ASN A 124 -12.47 -10.87 -9.66
N LEU A 125 -11.67 -11.34 -10.63
CA LEU A 125 -10.72 -10.53 -11.36
C LEU A 125 -11.01 -10.64 -12.85
N GLY A 126 -10.96 -9.52 -13.54
CA GLY A 126 -11.20 -9.43 -14.97
C GLY A 126 -10.34 -8.36 -15.62
N VAL A 127 -10.51 -8.19 -16.93
CA VAL A 127 -9.87 -7.11 -17.67
C VAL A 127 -10.94 -6.19 -18.19
N ASP A 128 -10.88 -4.92 -17.78
CA ASP A 128 -11.65 -3.84 -18.40
C ASP A 128 -10.82 -3.19 -19.51
N THR A 129 -11.46 -2.94 -20.65
CA THR A 129 -10.83 -2.29 -21.82
C THR A 129 -11.53 -0.98 -22.20
N SER A 130 -12.48 -0.52 -21.38
CA SER A 130 -13.28 0.69 -21.60
C SER A 130 -12.44 1.97 -21.78
N LEU A 131 -11.25 2.01 -21.18
CA LEU A 131 -10.32 3.16 -21.24
C LEU A 131 -9.39 3.16 -22.47
N GLY A 132 -9.59 2.25 -23.42
CA GLY A 132 -8.76 2.13 -24.63
C GLY A 132 -7.41 1.44 -24.40
N PHE A 133 -7.21 0.84 -23.23
CA PHE A 133 -6.11 -0.06 -22.88
C PHE A 133 -6.58 -1.01 -21.77
N PRO A 134 -5.98 -2.19 -21.60
CA PRO A 134 -6.42 -3.14 -20.59
C PRO A 134 -6.08 -2.65 -19.18
N THR A 135 -7.06 -2.71 -18.28
CA THR A 135 -6.93 -2.40 -16.84
C THR A 135 -7.56 -3.51 -16.02
N LEU A 136 -7.04 -3.73 -14.81
CA LEU A 136 -7.56 -4.74 -13.91
C LEU A 136 -8.94 -4.35 -13.37
N ALA A 137 -9.94 -5.18 -13.66
CA ALA A 137 -11.28 -5.07 -13.07
C ALA A 137 -11.36 -5.97 -11.83
N ILE A 138 -11.86 -5.43 -10.72
CA ILE A 138 -11.81 -6.09 -9.40
C ILE A 138 -13.18 -6.02 -8.73
N ASP A 139 -13.74 -7.19 -8.43
CA ASP A 139 -14.83 -7.32 -7.47
C ASP A 139 -14.24 -7.51 -6.06
N LYS A 140 -14.64 -6.63 -5.14
CA LYS A 140 -14.06 -6.54 -3.79
C LYS A 140 -14.67 -7.59 -2.88
N GLY A 141 -13.84 -8.43 -2.29
CA GLY A 141 -14.26 -9.38 -1.26
C GLY A 141 -14.41 -8.74 0.11
N ILE A 142 -14.97 -9.50 1.05
CA ILE A 142 -15.27 -8.99 2.39
C ILE A 142 -14.04 -8.47 3.15
N TRP A 143 -12.86 -9.09 2.96
CA TRP A 143 -11.64 -8.65 3.64
C TRP A 143 -11.07 -7.35 3.06
N TYR A 144 -11.40 -7.02 1.81
CA TYR A 144 -11.04 -5.72 1.22
C TYR A 144 -11.58 -4.57 2.07
N LEU A 145 -12.83 -4.70 2.55
CA LEU A 145 -13.47 -3.68 3.40
C LEU A 145 -12.76 -3.52 4.75
N VAL A 146 -12.22 -4.61 5.31
CA VAL A 146 -11.42 -4.58 6.54
C VAL A 146 -10.14 -3.79 6.32
N GLN A 147 -9.44 -4.01 5.21
CA GLN A 147 -8.22 -3.25 4.89
C GLN A 147 -8.52 -1.76 4.69
N VAL A 148 -9.60 -1.43 3.96
CA VAL A 148 -10.04 -0.04 3.77
C VAL A 148 -10.39 0.62 5.10
N ALA A 149 -11.15 -0.04 5.96
CA ALA A 149 -11.50 0.48 7.28
C ALA A 149 -10.25 0.71 8.15
N THR A 150 -9.30 -0.22 8.11
CA THR A 150 -8.02 -0.12 8.83
C THR A 150 -7.20 1.07 8.33
N LEU A 151 -7.15 1.30 7.01
CA LEU A 151 -6.48 2.45 6.41
C LEU A 151 -7.13 3.77 6.82
N TYR A 152 -8.46 3.87 6.70
CA TYR A 152 -9.17 5.09 7.10
C TYR A 152 -9.06 5.40 8.58
N PHE A 153 -9.04 4.38 9.42
CA PHE A 153 -8.76 4.54 10.84
C PHE A 153 -7.36 5.14 11.07
N ALA A 154 -6.33 4.60 10.42
CA ALA A 154 -4.96 5.09 10.57
C ALA A 154 -4.81 6.54 10.06
N ILE A 155 -5.44 6.88 8.94
CA ILE A 155 -5.48 8.24 8.40
C ILE A 155 -6.25 9.17 9.34
N GLY A 156 -7.43 8.76 9.82
CA GLY A 156 -8.24 9.55 10.75
C GLY A 156 -7.49 9.86 12.05
N TYR A 157 -6.80 8.87 12.62
CA TYR A 157 -5.92 9.09 13.76
C TYR A 157 -4.82 10.12 13.43
N ALA A 158 -4.14 9.96 12.29
CA ALA A 158 -3.05 10.85 11.88
C ALA A 158 -3.49 12.31 11.60
N LEU A 159 -4.78 12.55 11.35
CA LEU A 159 -5.34 13.88 11.17
C LEU A 159 -5.79 14.55 12.47
N ILE A 160 -6.14 13.74 13.49
CA ILE A 160 -6.69 14.23 14.77
C ILE A 160 -5.58 14.57 15.77
N VAL A 161 -4.48 13.81 15.73
CA VAL A 161 -3.35 13.90 16.66
C VAL A 161 -2.28 14.81 16.08
#